data_AF-A0A3P1YGH0-F1
#
_entry.id   AF-A0A3P1YGH0-F1
#
_cell.length_a   1.000
_cell.length_b   1.000
_cell.length_c   1.000
_cell.angle_alpha   90.00
_cell.angle_beta   90.00
_cell.angle_gamma   90.00
#
_symmetry.space_group_name_H-M   'P 1'
#
loop_
_entity.id
_entity.type
_entity.pdbx_description
1 polymer ?
#
loop_
_entity_poly.entity_id
_entity_poly.type
_entity_poly.pdbx_seq_one_letter_code
_entity_poly.pdbx_strand_id
1 'polypeptide(L)'
;MWQARFYQSLPRIVADYPDARWMFLTLTVRNCAIGELGEMLNRMNAAFQRMKVRKEFRPVQGWIRTTEVTRGSDGSAHPHFHTLMMVPPGMLNGKSYVRHERWVELWRECLRVDYDPNVDVRAVKPRKPKGGESLACATAELVRGAVAETLKYSTKPADMVADPEWFLELTRQTHKRRFVATGGALKDVLKLDQETDADMVIGDDISEGDDDGSRIAFEWKTEVRKYRRSPTKDKTESG
;
A
#
# COMPACT_ATOMS: atom_id res chain seq x y z
N MET A 1 -2.69 -8.07 8.83
CA MET A 1 -2.44 -9.12 7.79
C MET A 1 -1.17 -8.91 6.95
N TRP A 2 -1.08 -7.94 6.02
CA TRP A 2 0.09 -7.84 5.11
C TRP A 2 1.42 -7.50 5.79
N GLN A 3 1.38 -6.63 6.79
CA GLN A 3 2.57 -6.28 7.58
C GLN A 3 3.14 -7.51 8.27
N ALA A 4 2.30 -8.32 8.92
CA ALA A 4 2.71 -9.57 9.57
C ALA A 4 3.40 -10.55 8.61
N ARG A 5 2.82 -10.79 7.42
CA ARG A 5 3.44 -11.66 6.39
C ARG A 5 4.80 -11.15 5.91
N PHE A 6 4.92 -9.83 5.77
CA PHE A 6 6.19 -9.20 5.45
C PHE A 6 7.23 -9.44 6.56
N TYR A 7 6.89 -9.19 7.82
CA TYR A 7 7.78 -9.40 8.96
C TYR A 7 8.21 -10.87 9.12
N GLN A 8 7.31 -11.83 8.89
CA GLN A 8 7.63 -13.27 8.90
C GLN A 8 8.67 -13.65 7.83
N SER A 9 8.70 -12.94 6.70
CA SER A 9 9.62 -13.21 5.60
C SER A 9 10.98 -12.51 5.75
N LEU A 10 11.08 -11.50 6.62
CA LEU A 10 12.30 -10.69 6.80
C LEU A 10 13.55 -11.50 7.16
N PRO A 11 13.53 -12.50 8.06
CA PRO A 11 14.73 -13.26 8.39
C PRO A 11 15.37 -13.92 7.16
N ARG A 12 14.55 -14.49 6.26
CA ARG A 12 15.01 -15.07 5.00
C ARG A 12 15.58 -14.00 4.08
N ILE A 13 14.88 -12.88 3.92
CA ILE A 13 15.32 -11.76 3.06
C ILE A 13 16.68 -11.23 3.53
N VAL A 14 16.87 -11.07 4.83
CA VAL A 14 18.12 -10.57 5.42
C VAL A 14 19.26 -11.57 5.25
N ALA A 15 18.98 -12.87 5.32
CA ALA A 15 19.98 -13.91 5.07
C ALA A 15 20.40 -13.95 3.59
N ASP A 16 19.45 -13.85 2.66
CA ASP A 16 19.70 -13.92 1.22
C ASP A 16 20.30 -12.62 0.66
N TYR A 17 19.99 -11.48 1.27
CA TYR A 17 20.40 -10.13 0.84
C TYR A 17 20.94 -9.28 2.02
N PRO A 18 22.08 -9.68 2.64
CA PRO A 18 22.59 -9.03 3.85
C PRO A 18 22.98 -7.56 3.65
N ASP A 19 23.40 -7.18 2.44
CA ASP A 19 23.80 -5.82 2.10
C ASP A 19 22.64 -4.98 1.54
N ALA A 20 21.43 -5.52 1.48
CA ALA A 20 20.28 -4.79 0.99
C ALA A 20 20.07 -3.49 1.78
N ARG A 21 19.64 -2.47 1.06
CA ARG A 21 19.16 -1.21 1.60
C ARG A 21 17.73 -1.00 1.14
N TRP A 22 17.04 -0.07 1.79
CA TRP A 22 15.63 0.16 1.56
C TRP A 22 15.39 1.60 1.11
N MET A 23 14.58 1.76 0.07
CA MET A 23 14.12 3.03 -0.43
C MET A 23 12.60 3.04 -0.47
N PHE A 24 12.02 4.20 -0.17
CA PHE A 24 10.61 4.47 -0.33
C PHE A 24 10.42 5.38 -1.53
N LEU A 25 9.44 5.05 -2.37
CA LEU A 25 9.09 5.79 -3.58
C LEU A 25 7.58 5.98 -3.64
N THR A 26 7.12 7.23 -3.68
CA THR A 26 5.73 7.60 -3.94
C THR A 26 5.59 8.16 -5.35
N LEU A 27 4.66 7.61 -6.14
CA LEU A 27 4.37 8.05 -7.50
C LEU A 27 2.93 8.58 -7.56
N THR A 28 2.76 9.84 -7.95
CA THR A 28 1.44 10.49 -8.03
C THR A 28 1.04 10.81 -9.47
N VAL A 29 -0.21 11.23 -9.64
CA VAL A 29 -0.74 11.81 -10.87
C VAL A 29 -1.54 13.06 -10.50
N ARG A 30 -1.85 13.93 -11.48
CA ARG A 30 -2.89 14.95 -11.27
C ARG A 30 -4.20 14.26 -10.89
N ASN A 31 -4.94 14.90 -10.00
CA ASN A 31 -6.24 14.41 -9.56
C ASN A 31 -7.14 14.19 -10.78
N CYS A 32 -7.99 13.19 -10.67
CA CYS A 32 -8.98 12.87 -11.69
C CYS A 32 -10.38 12.96 -11.10
N ALA A 33 -11.40 13.08 -11.94
CA ALA A 33 -12.76 12.91 -11.49
C ALA A 33 -12.93 11.48 -10.93
N ILE A 34 -13.72 11.31 -9.87
CA ILE A 34 -13.91 9.99 -9.26
C ILE A 34 -14.41 8.95 -10.28
N GLY A 35 -15.27 9.34 -11.22
CA GLY A 35 -15.75 8.47 -12.31
C GLY A 35 -14.69 8.05 -13.34
N GLU A 36 -13.52 8.69 -13.36
CA GLU A 36 -12.40 8.37 -14.25
C GLU A 36 -11.28 7.58 -13.54
N LEU A 37 -11.41 7.36 -12.23
CA LEU A 37 -10.39 6.74 -11.38
C LEU A 37 -9.93 5.38 -11.93
N GLY A 38 -10.85 4.53 -12.36
CA GLY A 38 -10.52 3.20 -12.87
C GLY A 38 -9.64 3.26 -14.13
N GLU A 39 -9.88 4.23 -15.02
CA GLU A 39 -9.04 4.43 -16.19
C GLU A 39 -7.67 4.99 -15.81
N MET A 40 -7.63 5.96 -14.89
CA MET A 40 -6.39 6.51 -14.37
C MET A 40 -5.51 5.43 -13.74
N LEU A 41 -6.09 4.54 -12.93
CA LEU A 41 -5.39 3.39 -12.35
C LEU A 41 -4.85 2.43 -13.41
N ASN A 42 -5.57 2.20 -14.52
CA ASN A 42 -5.05 1.41 -15.65
C ASN A 42 -3.81 2.08 -16.26
N ARG A 43 -3.87 3.39 -16.50
CA ARG A 43 -2.75 4.18 -17.05
C ARG A 43 -1.54 4.13 -16.12
N MET A 44 -1.74 4.34 -14.82
CA MET A 44 -0.68 4.27 -13.81
C MET A 44 -0.06 2.87 -13.71
N ASN A 45 -0.86 1.80 -13.72
CA ASN A 45 -0.33 0.43 -13.71
C ASN A 45 0.52 0.15 -14.96
N ALA A 46 0.05 0.55 -16.14
CA ALA A 46 0.81 0.41 -17.38
C ALA A 46 2.12 1.23 -17.35
N ALA A 47 2.08 2.43 -16.77
CA ALA A 47 3.25 3.27 -16.56
C ALA A 47 4.27 2.59 -15.63
N PHE A 48 3.82 1.97 -14.55
CA PHE A 48 4.68 1.22 -13.65
C PHE A 48 5.33 0.01 -14.34
N GLN A 49 4.59 -0.71 -15.20
CA GLN A 49 5.17 -1.80 -16.00
C GLN A 49 6.26 -1.32 -16.96
N ARG A 50 6.13 -0.10 -17.51
CA ARG A 50 7.19 0.53 -18.31
C ARG A 50 8.37 0.97 -17.44
N MET A 51 8.10 1.55 -16.28
CA MET A 51 9.11 2.07 -15.35
C MET A 51 10.01 0.97 -14.79
N LYS A 52 9.44 -0.18 -14.41
CA LYS A 52 10.21 -1.28 -13.78
C LYS A 52 11.28 -1.89 -14.69
N VAL A 53 11.21 -1.69 -16.00
CA VAL A 53 12.19 -2.19 -16.98
C VAL A 53 13.19 -1.12 -17.43
N ARG A 54 13.11 0.10 -16.89
CA ARG A 54 14.05 1.19 -17.19
C ARG A 54 15.38 0.96 -16.47
N LYS A 55 16.47 1.52 -17.02
CA LYS A 55 17.83 1.34 -16.49
C LYS A 55 17.97 1.81 -15.04
N GLU A 56 17.21 2.84 -14.65
CA GLU A 56 17.18 3.42 -13.30
C GLU A 56 16.53 2.48 -12.28
N PHE A 57 15.54 1.69 -12.71
CA PHE A 57 14.83 0.74 -11.86
C PHE A 57 15.48 -0.66 -11.88
N ARG A 58 16.24 -0.99 -12.93
CA ARG A 58 16.89 -2.30 -13.11
C ARG A 58 17.71 -2.79 -11.90
N PRO A 59 18.43 -1.95 -11.13
CA PRO A 59 19.17 -2.42 -9.95
C PRO A 59 18.30 -2.77 -8.74
N VAL A 60 17.00 -2.41 -8.74
CA VAL A 60 16.08 -2.75 -7.65
C VAL A 60 15.95 -4.28 -7.56
N GLN A 61 16.32 -4.85 -6.40
CA GLN A 61 16.37 -6.30 -6.17
C GLN A 61 14.98 -6.88 -5.89
N GLY A 62 14.11 -6.09 -5.27
CA GLY A 62 12.71 -6.45 -5.02
C GLY A 62 11.89 -5.24 -4.62
N TRP A 63 10.57 -5.33 -4.78
CA TRP A 63 9.68 -4.22 -4.45
C TRP A 63 8.29 -4.71 -4.05
N ILE A 64 7.61 -3.90 -3.23
CA ILE A 64 6.20 -4.00 -2.90
C ILE A 64 5.58 -2.66 -3.24
N ARG A 65 4.53 -2.67 -4.05
CA ARG A 65 3.78 -1.50 -4.46
C ARG A 65 2.34 -1.64 -4.00
N THR A 66 1.81 -0.61 -3.36
CA THR A 66 0.40 -0.49 -3.06
C THR A 66 -0.20 0.71 -3.78
N THR A 67 -1.51 0.68 -3.93
CA THR A 67 -2.31 1.80 -4.46
C THR A 67 -3.08 2.40 -3.30
N GLU A 68 -2.97 3.72 -3.13
CA GLU A 68 -3.80 4.50 -2.22
C GLU A 68 -4.59 5.53 -3.04
N VAL A 69 -5.83 5.79 -2.65
CA VAL A 69 -6.70 6.81 -3.23
C VAL A 69 -7.23 7.65 -2.08
N THR A 70 -6.89 8.94 -2.10
CA THR A 70 -7.45 9.94 -1.17
C THR A 70 -8.44 10.85 -1.88
N ARG A 71 -9.35 11.46 -1.11
CA ARG A 71 -10.35 12.42 -1.62
C ARG A 71 -9.85 13.86 -1.50
N GLY A 72 -10.02 14.63 -2.56
CA GLY A 72 -9.75 16.07 -2.58
C GLY A 72 -10.85 16.85 -1.88
N SER A 73 -10.54 18.07 -1.44
CA SER A 73 -11.56 18.97 -0.89
C SER A 73 -12.64 19.32 -1.92
N ASP A 74 -12.29 19.30 -3.21
CA ASP A 74 -13.17 19.48 -4.38
C ASP A 74 -13.88 18.19 -4.83
N GLY A 75 -13.70 17.07 -4.11
CA GLY A 75 -14.27 15.77 -4.48
C GLY A 75 -13.49 15.01 -5.56
N SER A 76 -12.39 15.56 -6.07
CA SER A 76 -11.50 14.83 -6.98
C SER A 76 -10.83 13.64 -6.29
N ALA A 77 -10.41 12.65 -7.08
CA ALA A 77 -9.70 11.47 -6.60
C ALA A 77 -8.20 11.63 -6.83
N HIS A 78 -7.41 11.28 -5.81
CA HIS A 78 -5.96 11.36 -5.81
C HIS A 78 -5.33 9.97 -5.72
N PRO A 79 -5.27 9.20 -6.82
CA PRO A 79 -4.58 7.93 -6.82
C PRO A 79 -3.06 8.14 -6.77
N HIS A 80 -2.39 7.38 -5.91
CA HIS A 80 -0.94 7.36 -5.82
C HIS A 80 -0.44 5.96 -5.47
N PHE A 81 0.81 5.68 -5.83
CA PHE A 81 1.47 4.44 -5.49
C PHE A 81 2.51 4.67 -4.41
N HIS A 82 2.45 3.88 -3.35
CA HIS A 82 3.56 3.74 -2.42
C HIS A 82 4.35 2.48 -2.76
N THR A 83 5.66 2.63 -2.91
CA THR A 83 6.55 1.54 -3.30
C THR A 83 7.71 1.43 -2.31
N LEU A 84 7.75 0.32 -1.57
CA LEU A 84 8.91 -0.08 -0.79
C LEU A 84 9.85 -0.89 -1.70
N MET A 85 11.09 -0.42 -1.86
CA MET A 85 12.09 -1.03 -2.72
C MET A 85 13.28 -1.53 -1.91
N MET A 86 13.65 -2.77 -2.15
CA MET A 86 14.91 -3.38 -1.72
C MET A 86 15.96 -3.13 -2.81
N VAL A 87 17.04 -2.45 -2.47
CA VAL A 87 18.04 -1.94 -3.42
C VAL A 87 19.46 -2.23 -2.95
N PRO A 88 20.45 -2.32 -3.87
CA PRO A 88 21.85 -2.39 -3.49
C PRO A 88 22.32 -1.04 -2.92
N PRO A 89 23.37 -1.02 -2.07
CA PRO A 89 23.92 0.22 -1.50
C PRO A 89 24.28 1.28 -2.55
N GLY A 90 24.70 0.86 -3.74
CA GLY A 90 25.05 1.75 -4.84
C GLY A 90 23.91 2.63 -5.36
N MET A 91 22.64 2.34 -5.03
CA MET A 91 21.50 3.21 -5.34
C MET A 91 21.30 4.35 -4.32
N LEU A 92 21.95 4.30 -3.15
CA LEU A 92 21.83 5.35 -2.15
C LEU A 92 22.93 6.42 -2.26
N ASN A 93 24.14 6.01 -2.63
CA ASN A 93 25.31 6.91 -2.65
C ASN A 93 26.37 6.51 -3.69
N GLY A 94 26.04 5.63 -4.64
CA GLY A 94 27.01 5.08 -5.60
C GLY A 94 26.65 5.34 -7.05
N LYS A 95 27.26 4.55 -7.95
CA LYS A 95 27.12 4.70 -9.41
C LYS A 95 25.70 4.48 -9.94
N SER A 96 24.84 3.83 -9.15
CA SER A 96 23.44 3.55 -9.51
C SER A 96 22.47 4.53 -8.85
N TYR A 97 22.98 5.59 -8.19
CA TYR A 97 22.16 6.62 -7.59
C TYR A 97 21.38 7.38 -8.67
N VAL A 98 20.08 7.58 -8.41
CA VAL A 98 19.17 8.29 -9.30
C VAL A 98 18.66 9.53 -8.57
N ARG A 99 18.98 10.71 -9.13
CA ARG A 99 18.53 12.00 -8.59
C ARG A 99 17.01 12.11 -8.64
N HIS A 100 16.43 12.87 -7.72
CA HIS A 100 14.98 13.10 -7.63
C HIS A 100 14.37 13.57 -8.96
N GLU A 101 14.95 14.60 -9.59
CA GLU A 101 14.52 15.12 -10.91
C GLU A 101 14.43 14.00 -11.96
N ARG A 102 15.38 13.06 -11.94
CA ARG A 102 15.38 11.94 -12.88
C ARG A 102 14.22 10.97 -12.61
N TRP A 103 13.81 10.77 -11.35
CA TRP A 103 12.62 9.99 -11.03
C TRP A 103 11.34 10.66 -11.52
N VAL A 104 11.24 11.98 -11.40
CA VAL A 104 10.11 12.77 -11.92
C VAL A 104 10.02 12.64 -13.44
N GLU A 105 11.13 12.86 -14.15
CA GLU A 105 11.21 12.67 -15.60
C GLU A 105 10.81 11.25 -16.01
N LEU A 106 11.37 10.24 -15.33
CA LEU A 106 11.11 8.84 -15.62
C LEU A 106 9.64 8.50 -15.46
N TRP A 107 9.02 8.99 -14.39
CA TRP A 107 7.61 8.75 -14.13
C TRP A 107 6.74 9.47 -15.15
N ARG A 108 7.02 10.74 -15.48
CA ARG A 108 6.34 11.48 -16.54
C ARG A 108 6.39 10.76 -17.89
N GLU A 109 7.59 10.36 -18.32
CA GLU A 109 7.79 9.62 -19.59
C GLU A 109 7.01 8.30 -19.59
N CYS A 110 7.07 7.56 -18.47
CA CYS A 110 6.36 6.29 -18.35
C CYS A 110 4.86 6.50 -18.28
N LEU A 111 4.36 7.56 -17.63
CA LEU A 111 2.95 7.89 -17.54
C LEU A 111 2.41 8.47 -18.86
N ARG A 112 3.29 9.03 -19.70
CA ARG A 112 2.97 9.68 -20.97
C ARG A 112 2.09 10.92 -20.79
N VAL A 113 2.51 11.80 -19.89
CA VAL A 113 1.86 13.09 -19.63
C VAL A 113 2.81 14.24 -19.96
N ASP A 114 2.23 15.41 -20.18
CA ASP A 114 2.91 16.65 -20.56
C ASP A 114 3.30 17.53 -19.36
N TYR A 115 3.09 17.03 -18.14
CA TYR A 115 3.42 17.71 -16.89
C TYR A 115 4.35 16.87 -16.01
N ASP A 116 5.05 17.52 -15.10
CA ASP A 116 5.88 16.84 -14.11
C ASP A 116 5.02 16.43 -12.90
N PRO A 117 4.81 15.13 -12.65
CA PRO A 117 4.04 14.68 -11.48
C PRO A 117 4.87 14.82 -10.20
N ASN A 118 4.19 14.88 -9.05
CA ASN A 118 4.90 14.87 -7.77
C ASN A 118 5.42 13.45 -7.47
N VAL A 119 6.68 13.34 -7.11
CA VAL A 119 7.35 12.10 -6.73
C VAL A 119 8.07 12.33 -5.42
N ASP A 120 7.89 11.43 -4.45
CA ASP A 120 8.73 11.38 -3.25
C ASP A 120 9.67 10.18 -3.36
N VAL A 121 10.96 10.38 -3.15
CA VAL A 121 11.94 9.29 -3.12
C VAL A 121 12.93 9.52 -1.99
N ARG A 122 13.01 8.56 -1.07
CA ARG A 122 13.83 8.69 0.13
C ARG A 122 14.41 7.35 0.57
N ALA A 123 15.64 7.39 1.07
CA ALA A 123 16.23 6.24 1.76
C ALA A 123 15.47 5.99 3.06
N VAL A 124 15.16 4.73 3.36
CA VAL A 124 14.62 4.33 4.65
C VAL A 124 15.77 4.32 5.65
N LYS A 125 15.80 5.34 6.52
CA LYS A 125 16.91 5.53 7.47
C LYS A 125 16.73 4.59 8.68
N PRO A 126 17.81 3.96 9.17
CA PRO A 126 17.76 3.27 10.45
C PRO A 126 17.38 4.22 11.58
N ARG A 127 16.57 3.75 12.53
CA ARG A 127 16.63 4.27 13.90
C ARG A 127 17.79 3.58 14.63
N LYS A 128 18.39 4.26 15.62
CA LYS A 128 19.54 3.70 16.36
C LYS A 128 19.16 2.31 16.92
N PRO A 129 19.95 1.26 16.66
CA PRO A 129 19.71 -0.05 17.24
C PRO A 129 19.80 0.05 18.76
N LYS A 130 18.91 -0.62 19.49
CA LYS A 130 19.18 -0.97 20.88
C LYS A 130 20.20 -2.12 20.86
N GLY A 131 21.26 -2.03 21.64
CA GLY A 131 22.37 -2.99 21.59
C GLY A 131 21.91 -4.42 21.90
N GLY A 132 22.32 -5.39 21.08
CA GLY A 132 22.05 -6.83 21.28
C GLY A 132 21.01 -7.46 20.34
N GLU A 133 20.39 -6.70 19.44
CA GLU A 133 19.37 -7.21 18.52
C GLU A 133 19.95 -7.94 17.29
N SER A 134 19.24 -8.98 16.82
CA SER A 134 19.57 -9.66 15.57
C SER A 134 19.45 -8.72 14.35
N LEU A 135 20.19 -8.99 13.27
CA LEU A 135 20.12 -8.19 12.04
C LEU A 135 18.69 -8.14 11.46
N ALA A 136 17.90 -9.20 11.64
CA ALA A 136 16.50 -9.25 11.24
C ALA A 136 15.62 -8.31 12.08
N CYS A 137 15.81 -8.28 13.40
CA CYS A 137 15.12 -7.34 14.29
C CYS A 137 15.47 -5.88 13.95
N ALA A 138 16.75 -5.56 13.77
CA ALA A 138 17.19 -4.23 13.38
C ALA A 138 16.64 -3.81 12.00
N THR A 139 16.56 -4.75 11.05
CA THR A 139 15.95 -4.50 9.75
C THR A 139 14.46 -4.28 9.87
N ALA A 140 13.75 -5.07 10.68
CA ALA A 140 12.32 -4.92 10.94
C ALA A 140 11.99 -3.54 11.53
N GLU A 141 12.80 -3.05 12.48
CA GLU A 141 12.66 -1.70 13.03
C GLU A 141 12.96 -0.61 11.99
N LEU A 142 14.00 -0.80 11.18
CA LEU A 142 14.38 0.14 10.11
C LEU A 142 13.24 0.31 9.11
N VAL A 143 12.66 -0.78 8.65
CA VAL A 143 11.61 -0.75 7.62
C VAL A 143 10.23 -0.50 8.20
N ARG A 144 10.04 -0.54 9.53
CA ARG A 144 8.73 -0.44 10.19
C ARG A 144 7.90 0.73 9.69
N GLY A 145 8.46 1.94 9.68
CA GLY A 145 7.74 3.12 9.19
C GLY A 145 7.36 3.02 7.71
N ALA A 146 8.28 2.55 6.87
CA ALA A 146 8.06 2.45 5.42
C ALA A 146 7.12 1.30 5.06
N VAL A 147 7.15 0.18 5.78
CA VAL A 147 6.20 -0.94 5.68
C VAL A 147 4.83 -0.49 6.13
N ALA A 148 4.75 0.16 7.29
CA ALA A 148 3.50 0.70 7.81
C ALA A 148 2.92 1.74 6.86
N GLU A 149 3.72 2.51 6.11
CA GLU A 149 3.27 3.47 5.09
C GLU A 149 2.88 2.80 3.77
N THR A 150 3.63 1.80 3.31
CA THR A 150 3.33 1.08 2.08
C THR A 150 2.10 0.19 2.24
N LEU A 151 1.97 -0.54 3.34
CA LEU A 151 0.92 -1.54 3.57
C LEU A 151 -0.26 -0.98 4.37
N LYS A 152 -0.61 0.30 4.17
CA LYS A 152 -1.80 0.95 4.74
C LYS A 152 -3.08 0.55 3.99
N TYR A 153 -4.18 1.13 4.47
CA TYR A 153 -5.47 1.15 3.81
C TYR A 153 -5.38 1.75 2.40
N SER A 154 -6.17 1.20 1.48
CA SER A 154 -6.31 1.71 0.12
C SER A 154 -6.98 3.09 0.04
N THR A 155 -7.77 3.45 1.06
CA THR A 155 -8.41 4.76 1.23
C THR A 155 -8.55 5.03 2.72
N LYS A 156 -8.40 6.29 3.15
CA LYS A 156 -8.50 6.66 4.56
C LYS A 156 -9.96 6.54 5.05
N PRO A 157 -10.20 6.04 6.28
CA PRO A 157 -11.56 5.96 6.82
C PRO A 157 -12.32 7.29 6.80
N ALA A 158 -11.63 8.41 7.05
CA ALA A 158 -12.21 9.75 6.98
C ALA A 158 -12.79 10.07 5.59
N ASP A 159 -12.13 9.64 4.52
CA ASP A 159 -12.59 9.86 3.14
C ASP A 159 -13.81 8.98 2.81
N MET A 160 -13.93 7.81 3.45
CA MET A 160 -15.07 6.90 3.27
C MET A 160 -16.36 7.46 3.87
N VAL A 161 -16.26 8.18 4.99
CA VAL A 161 -17.43 8.72 5.72
C VAL A 161 -17.78 10.14 5.31
N ALA A 162 -16.86 10.87 4.67
CA ALA A 162 -17.07 12.27 4.27
C ALA A 162 -18.17 12.44 3.22
N ASP A 163 -18.30 11.48 2.30
CA ASP A 163 -19.22 11.57 1.16
C ASP A 163 -19.64 10.16 0.70
N PRO A 164 -20.88 9.73 1.04
CA PRO A 164 -21.36 8.41 0.69
C PRO A 164 -21.43 8.13 -0.82
N GLU A 165 -21.75 9.14 -1.64
CA GLU A 165 -21.84 8.96 -3.10
C GLU A 165 -20.45 8.79 -3.71
N TRP A 166 -19.51 9.60 -3.26
CA TRP A 166 -18.11 9.47 -3.66
C TRP A 166 -17.54 8.10 -3.26
N PHE A 167 -17.83 7.63 -2.04
CA PHE A 167 -17.39 6.31 -1.59
C PHE A 167 -18.00 5.18 -2.42
N LEU A 168 -19.30 5.25 -2.74
CA LEU A 168 -19.93 4.28 -3.64
C LEU A 168 -19.25 4.27 -5.01
N GLU A 169 -18.92 5.42 -5.57
CA GLU A 169 -18.23 5.46 -6.86
C GLU A 169 -16.80 4.94 -6.77
N LEU A 170 -16.06 5.26 -5.69
CA LEU A 170 -14.77 4.66 -5.39
C LEU A 170 -14.87 3.12 -5.42
N THR A 171 -15.86 2.53 -4.75
CA THR A 171 -16.03 1.06 -4.74
C THR A 171 -16.31 0.50 -6.13
N ARG A 172 -17.09 1.19 -6.97
CA ARG A 172 -17.35 0.78 -8.37
C ARG A 172 -16.08 0.83 -9.21
N GLN A 173 -15.34 1.92 -9.12
CA GLN A 173 -14.13 2.16 -9.90
C GLN A 173 -12.99 1.23 -9.51
N THR A 174 -12.96 0.79 -8.25
CA THR A 174 -11.93 -0.09 -7.68
C THR A 174 -12.32 -1.57 -7.66
N HIS A 175 -13.57 -1.90 -8.04
CA HIS A 175 -14.08 -3.26 -8.05
C HIS A 175 -13.22 -4.20 -8.91
N LYS A 176 -12.89 -5.38 -8.35
CA LYS A 176 -12.03 -6.42 -8.97
C LYS A 176 -10.62 -5.94 -9.35
N ARG A 177 -10.14 -4.84 -8.77
CA ARG A 177 -8.77 -4.37 -8.97
C ARG A 177 -7.87 -4.84 -7.84
N ARG A 178 -6.66 -5.25 -8.20
CA ARG A 178 -5.63 -5.61 -7.24
C ARG A 178 -4.85 -4.37 -6.81
N PHE A 179 -4.89 -4.04 -5.53
CA PHE A 179 -4.28 -2.84 -4.96
C PHE A 179 -2.85 -3.05 -4.46
N VAL A 180 -2.40 -4.29 -4.39
CA VAL A 180 -1.05 -4.66 -3.96
C VAL A 180 -0.35 -5.46 -5.07
N ALA A 181 0.89 -5.11 -5.37
CA ALA A 181 1.73 -5.85 -6.30
C ALA A 181 3.13 -6.00 -5.72
N THR A 182 3.77 -7.11 -6.03
CA THR A 182 5.13 -7.43 -5.57
C THR A 182 6.01 -7.84 -6.75
N GLY A 183 7.33 -7.74 -6.59
CA GLY A 183 8.27 -8.16 -7.62
C GLY A 183 9.69 -8.37 -7.10
N GLY A 184 10.51 -9.02 -7.93
CA GLY A 184 11.88 -9.40 -7.59
C GLY A 184 11.93 -10.32 -6.36
N ALA A 185 12.91 -10.11 -5.49
CA ALA A 185 13.09 -10.87 -4.25
C ALA A 185 11.89 -10.82 -3.30
N LEU A 186 11.02 -9.80 -3.43
CA LEU A 186 9.84 -9.61 -2.57
C LEU A 186 8.55 -10.18 -3.17
N LYS A 187 8.61 -10.87 -4.32
CA LYS A 187 7.43 -11.37 -5.04
C LYS A 187 6.53 -12.23 -4.15
N ASP A 188 7.11 -13.17 -3.41
CA ASP A 188 6.33 -14.17 -2.67
C ASP A 188 6.13 -13.83 -1.19
N VAL A 189 6.56 -12.63 -0.77
CA VAL A 189 6.56 -12.21 0.65
C VAL A 189 5.14 -12.02 1.19
N LEU A 190 4.22 -11.57 0.34
CA LEU A 190 2.84 -11.35 0.75
C LEU A 190 1.95 -12.57 0.47
N LYS A 191 2.38 -13.56 -0.33
CA LYS A 191 1.55 -14.72 -0.73
C LYS A 191 0.15 -14.29 -1.20
N LEU A 192 0.09 -13.35 -2.15
CA LEU A 192 -1.14 -12.66 -2.58
C LEU A 192 -2.28 -13.61 -3.06
N ASP A 193 -1.96 -14.85 -3.43
CA ASP A 193 -2.94 -15.84 -3.91
C ASP A 193 -3.31 -16.89 -2.83
N GLN A 194 -2.82 -16.74 -1.59
CA GLN A 194 -3.16 -17.56 -0.43
C GLN A 194 -3.73 -16.66 0.66
N GLU A 195 -4.95 -16.15 0.50
CA GLU A 195 -5.69 -15.51 1.60
C GLU A 195 -6.57 -16.59 2.24
N THR A 196 -6.27 -16.96 3.50
CA THR A 196 -7.09 -17.90 4.26
C THR A 196 -7.98 -17.12 5.23
N ASP A 197 -9.12 -17.69 5.62
CA ASP A 197 -10.01 -17.05 6.61
C ASP A 197 -9.29 -16.75 7.94
N ALA A 198 -8.27 -17.54 8.30
CA ALA A 198 -7.43 -17.31 9.48
C ALA A 198 -6.59 -16.02 9.40
N ASP A 199 -6.25 -15.58 8.19
CA ASP A 199 -5.50 -14.34 7.98
C ASP A 199 -6.34 -13.10 8.28
N MET A 200 -7.68 -13.18 8.15
CA MET A 200 -8.61 -12.09 8.50
C MET A 200 -8.71 -11.85 10.02
N VAL A 201 -8.27 -12.81 10.83
CA VAL A 201 -8.27 -12.73 12.30
C VAL A 201 -6.99 -12.05 12.82
N ILE A 202 -5.91 -12.03 12.03
CA ILE A 202 -4.62 -11.42 12.38
C ILE A 202 -4.60 -9.95 11.89
N GLY A 203 -5.49 -9.14 12.46
CA GLY A 203 -5.35 -7.68 12.48
C GLY A 203 -4.33 -7.28 13.55
N ASP A 204 -3.47 -6.30 13.26
CA ASP A 204 -2.62 -5.66 14.26
C ASP A 204 -3.47 -5.23 15.46
N ASP A 205 -2.90 -5.25 16.68
CA ASP A 205 -3.50 -4.82 17.94
C ASP A 205 -4.69 -3.89 17.69
N ILE A 206 -5.89 -4.48 17.70
CA ILE A 206 -7.12 -3.73 17.82
C ILE A 206 -6.84 -2.87 19.03
N SER A 207 -6.77 -1.55 18.85
CA SER A 207 -6.76 -0.64 19.98
C SER A 207 -7.78 -1.20 20.96
N GLU A 208 -7.38 -1.47 22.21
CA GLU A 208 -8.33 -1.65 23.31
C GLU A 208 -9.11 -0.33 23.45
N GLY A 209 -9.94 -0.02 22.46
CA GLY A 209 -11.15 0.74 22.66
C GLY A 209 -12.07 -0.24 23.36
N ASP A 210 -12.70 0.22 24.42
CA ASP A 210 -13.71 -0.52 25.15
C ASP A 210 -14.78 -1.00 24.16
N ASP A 211 -14.64 -2.24 23.70
CA ASP A 211 -15.65 -2.94 22.95
C ASP A 211 -16.78 -3.25 23.95
N ASP A 212 -17.78 -2.37 23.98
CA ASP A 212 -18.97 -2.46 24.83
C ASP A 212 -19.83 -3.72 24.53
N GLY A 213 -19.36 -4.61 23.67
CA GLY A 213 -20.03 -5.85 23.29
C GLY A 213 -21.29 -5.62 22.47
N SER A 214 -21.63 -4.37 22.14
CA SER A 214 -22.78 -4.06 21.33
C SER A 214 -22.53 -4.45 19.88
N ARG A 215 -23.55 -5.04 19.25
CA ARG A 215 -23.48 -5.48 17.86
C ARG A 215 -24.74 -5.05 17.14
N ILE A 216 -24.56 -4.37 16.02
CA ILE A 216 -25.65 -4.01 15.10
C ILE A 216 -25.78 -5.11 14.06
N ALA A 217 -26.98 -5.66 13.90
CA ALA A 217 -27.24 -6.77 13.00
C ALA A 217 -27.71 -6.31 11.62
N PHE A 218 -27.18 -6.98 10.59
CA PHE A 218 -27.62 -6.85 9.21
C PHE A 218 -27.98 -8.24 8.68
N GLU A 219 -29.12 -8.34 7.99
CA GLU A 219 -29.62 -9.59 7.43
C GLU A 219 -29.65 -9.51 5.90
N TRP A 220 -29.19 -10.57 5.24
CA TRP A 220 -29.35 -10.73 3.81
C TRP A 220 -30.83 -10.94 3.46
N LYS A 221 -31.44 -10.00 2.74
CA LYS A 221 -32.81 -10.15 2.25
C LYS A 221 -32.78 -10.65 0.81
N THR A 222 -33.11 -11.93 0.64
CA THR A 222 -33.05 -12.65 -0.65
C THR A 222 -33.85 -11.98 -1.76
N GLU A 223 -35.02 -11.42 -1.42
CA GLU A 223 -35.92 -10.72 -2.36
C GLU A 223 -35.29 -9.49 -3.01
N VAL A 224 -34.42 -8.79 -2.28
CA VAL A 224 -33.77 -7.54 -2.73
C VAL A 224 -32.28 -7.69 -2.96
N ARG A 225 -31.75 -8.92 -2.79
CA ARG A 225 -30.34 -9.31 -2.97
C ARG A 225 -29.35 -8.31 -2.36
N LYS A 226 -29.67 -7.83 -1.15
CA LYS A 226 -28.81 -6.94 -0.38
C LYS A 226 -28.99 -7.16 1.11
N TYR A 227 -27.95 -6.82 1.88
CA TYR A 227 -28.04 -6.72 3.33
C TYR A 227 -28.93 -5.54 3.72
N ARG A 228 -29.81 -5.75 4.70
CA ARG A 228 -30.61 -4.70 5.34
C ARG A 228 -30.41 -4.75 6.84
N ARG A 229 -30.42 -3.58 7.49
CA ARG A 229 -30.37 -3.46 8.95
C ARG A 229 -31.52 -4.27 9.58
N SER A 230 -31.22 -5.04 10.60
CA SER A 230 -32.17 -5.87 11.35
C SER A 230 -32.07 -5.54 12.84
N PRO A 231 -32.64 -4.40 13.30
CA PRO A 231 -32.50 -3.94 14.69
C PRO A 231 -32.96 -4.94 15.74
N THR A 232 -33.87 -5.85 15.37
CA THR A 232 -34.38 -6.92 16.23
C THR A 232 -33.35 -7.99 16.59
N LYS A 233 -32.22 -8.03 15.88
CA LYS A 233 -31.11 -8.97 16.12
C LYS A 233 -29.88 -8.26 16.69
N ASP A 234 -30.00 -6.98 17.02
CA ASP A 234 -28.93 -6.25 17.68
C ASP A 234 -28.65 -6.91 19.03
N LYS A 235 -27.38 -6.98 19.39
CA LYS A 235 -26.96 -7.40 20.72
C LYS A 235 -26.61 -6.13 21.48
N THR A 236 -27.35 -5.83 22.54
CA THR A 236 -26.99 -4.80 23.53
C THR A 236 -26.37 -5.49 24.74
N GLU A 237 -25.55 -4.77 25.52
CA GLU A 237 -24.95 -5.28 26.75
C GLU A 237 -25.95 -6.12 27.57
N SER A 238 -25.63 -7.40 27.75
CA SER A 238 -26.15 -8.15 28.88
C SER A 238 -25.28 -7.76 30.07
N GLY A 239 -25.86 -7.03 31.04
CA GLY A 239 -25.21 -6.76 32.32
C GLY A 239 -24.81 -8.03 33.07
#